data_AF-A0A6M3KUM6-F1
#
_entry.id   AF-A0A6M3KUM6-F1
#
_cell.length_a   1.000
_cell.length_b   1.000
_cell.length_c   1.000
_cell.angle_alpha   90.00
_cell.angle_beta   90.00
_cell.angle_gamma   90.00
#
_symmetry.space_group_name_H-M   'P 1'
#
loop_
_entity.id
_entity.type
_entity.pdbx_description
1 polymer ?
#
loop_
_entity_poly.entity_id
_entity_poly.type
_entity_poly.pdbx_seq_one_letter_code
_entity_poly.pdbx_strand_id
1 'polypeptide(L)'
;MSDLRKPFFDNLIELANRDNCIVFLTGDLGFNHAEEYAKSHRERFLNCGCMEDSMVDIAVGMALVGKKPYVYSVINFLLFRAWEQVRNDISYNCANVKLIGVSGKESYRFLGVSHNLMEDDDYRDVNERDEDVALLMTLPNMQIYTPKTVKELNDCMVASWIAESPTYIRL
;
A
#
# COMPACT_ATOMS: atom_id res chain seq x y z
N MET A 1 -7.39 -13.89 -12.13
CA MET A 1 -6.99 -12.47 -12.15
C MET A 1 -5.47 -12.38 -12.21
N SER A 2 -4.91 -11.47 -12.99
CA SER A 2 -3.46 -11.27 -13.12
C SER A 2 -2.85 -10.70 -11.84
N ASP A 3 -1.68 -11.20 -11.42
CA ASP A 3 -0.90 -10.62 -10.33
C ASP A 3 -0.41 -9.21 -10.70
N LEU A 4 -0.93 -8.19 -10.01
CA LEU A 4 -0.63 -6.78 -10.26
C LEU A 4 0.62 -6.28 -9.52
N ARG A 5 1.24 -7.10 -8.65
CA ARG A 5 2.41 -6.69 -7.87
C ARG A 5 3.61 -6.38 -8.76
N LYS A 6 3.95 -7.25 -9.71
CA LYS A 6 5.07 -6.99 -10.62
C LYS A 6 4.85 -5.70 -11.44
N PRO A 7 3.71 -5.51 -12.13
CA PRO A 7 3.41 -4.24 -12.80
C PRO A 7 3.48 -3.01 -11.87
N PHE A 8 3.05 -3.14 -10.62
CA PHE A 8 3.16 -2.06 -9.63
C PHE A 8 4.63 -1.68 -9.40
N PHE A 9 5.51 -2.64 -9.16
CA PHE A 9 6.93 -2.36 -8.94
C PHE A 9 7.63 -1.82 -10.19
N ASP A 10 7.28 -2.33 -11.38
CA ASP A 10 7.79 -1.78 -12.65
C ASP A 10 7.44 -0.28 -12.78
N ASN A 11 6.18 0.10 -12.48
CA ASN A 11 5.75 1.50 -12.47
C ASN A 11 6.45 2.31 -11.38
N LEU A 12 6.55 1.77 -10.16
CA LEU A 12 7.17 2.48 -9.04
C LEU A 12 8.63 2.82 -9.35
N ILE A 13 9.37 1.89 -9.95
CA ILE A 13 10.77 2.11 -10.37
C ILE A 13 10.83 3.17 -11.47
N GLU A 14 9.96 3.09 -12.48
CA GLU A 14 9.89 4.12 -13.55
C GLU A 14 9.64 5.51 -12.98
N LEU A 15 8.68 5.63 -12.05
CA LEU A 15 8.37 6.90 -11.38
C LEU A 15 9.52 7.36 -10.49
N ALA A 16 10.14 6.46 -9.74
CA ALA A 16 11.27 6.80 -8.87
C ALA A 16 12.49 7.28 -9.67
N ASN A 17 12.71 6.77 -10.89
CA ASN A 17 13.73 7.30 -11.80
C ASN A 17 13.46 8.76 -12.22
N ARG A 18 12.20 9.20 -12.21
CA ARG A 18 11.78 10.57 -12.60
C ARG A 18 11.61 11.51 -11.42
N ASP A 19 11.26 10.99 -10.25
CA ASP A 19 10.97 11.78 -9.05
C ASP A 19 11.80 11.28 -7.86
N ASN A 20 12.79 12.09 -7.47
CA ASN A 20 13.68 11.82 -6.34
C ASN A 20 12.99 11.97 -4.97
N CYS A 21 11.74 12.44 -4.93
CA CYS A 21 10.95 12.52 -3.71
C CYS A 21 10.29 11.18 -3.37
N ILE A 22 10.16 10.25 -4.32
CA ILE A 22 9.58 8.93 -4.07
C ILE A 22 10.52 8.12 -3.17
N VAL A 23 9.96 7.58 -2.09
CA VAL A 23 10.61 6.65 -1.17
C VAL A 23 9.71 5.44 -0.98
N PHE A 24 10.30 4.26 -0.80
CA PHE A 24 9.57 3.01 -0.63
C PHE A 24 9.83 2.41 0.75
N LEU A 25 8.76 2.05 1.45
CA LEU A 25 8.79 1.45 2.76
C LEU A 25 8.07 0.10 2.73
N THR A 26 8.64 -0.90 3.39
CA THR A 26 8.03 -2.22 3.57
C THR A 26 8.34 -2.79 4.96
N GLY A 27 7.48 -3.65 5.48
CA GLY A 27 7.67 -4.30 6.78
C GLY A 27 8.03 -5.78 6.62
N ASP A 28 9.29 -6.06 6.26
CA ASP A 28 9.79 -7.42 5.94
C ASP A 28 8.97 -8.20 4.89
N LEU A 29 8.35 -7.46 3.96
CA LEU A 29 7.54 -7.99 2.86
C LEU A 29 8.08 -7.53 1.50
N GLY A 30 7.53 -8.11 0.43
CA GLY A 30 7.88 -7.75 -0.96
C GLY A 30 8.98 -8.62 -1.57
N PHE A 31 9.24 -9.79 -0.99
CA PHE A 31 10.13 -10.81 -1.57
C PHE A 31 9.77 -11.09 -3.04
N ASN A 32 10.78 -11.26 -3.91
CA ASN A 32 10.68 -11.39 -5.36
C ASN A 32 10.15 -10.15 -6.13
N HIS A 33 9.78 -9.05 -5.45
CA HIS A 33 9.22 -7.88 -6.12
C HIS A 33 9.96 -6.57 -5.79
N ALA A 34 10.28 -6.32 -4.52
CA ALA A 34 10.91 -5.09 -4.05
C ALA A 34 12.43 -5.05 -4.25
N GLU A 35 13.06 -6.18 -4.58
CA GLU A 35 14.51 -6.34 -4.67
C GLU A 35 15.14 -5.40 -5.69
N GLU A 36 14.49 -5.20 -6.84
CA GLU A 36 15.02 -4.34 -7.89
C GLU A 36 14.98 -2.87 -7.46
N TYR A 37 13.90 -2.44 -6.78
CA TYR A 37 13.84 -1.11 -6.18
C TYR A 37 14.91 -0.95 -5.09
N ALA A 38 15.06 -1.94 -4.20
CA ALA A 38 16.06 -1.90 -3.12
C ALA A 38 17.51 -1.83 -3.67
N LYS A 39 17.79 -2.47 -4.81
CA LYS A 39 19.10 -2.40 -5.48
C LYS A 39 19.32 -1.07 -6.19
N SER A 40 18.35 -0.62 -7.00
CA SER A 40 18.48 0.58 -7.84
C SER A 40 18.33 1.90 -7.07
N HIS A 41 17.57 1.89 -5.97
CA HIS A 41 17.17 3.07 -5.21
C HIS A 41 17.45 2.90 -3.70
N ARG A 42 18.60 2.33 -3.36
CA ARG A 42 18.96 1.92 -2.00
C ARG A 42 18.77 3.02 -0.94
N GLU A 43 19.12 4.27 -1.24
CA GLU A 43 18.97 5.39 -0.30
C GLU A 43 17.52 5.84 -0.09
N ARG A 44 16.61 5.38 -0.95
CA ARG A 44 15.16 5.69 -0.95
C ARG A 44 14.32 4.45 -0.68
N PHE A 45 14.94 3.39 -0.16
CA PHE A 45 14.33 2.14 0.25
C PHE A 45 14.53 1.95 1.76
N LEU A 46 13.45 1.66 2.48
CA LEU A 46 13.50 1.37 3.91
C LEU A 46 12.67 0.12 4.25
N ASN A 47 13.34 -0.94 4.67
CA ASN A 47 12.67 -2.06 5.34
C ASN A 47 12.57 -1.73 6.84
N CYS A 48 11.35 -1.59 7.34
CA CYS A 48 11.07 -1.24 8.73
C CYS A 48 10.91 -2.47 9.65
N GLY A 49 11.02 -3.69 9.12
CA GLY A 49 10.67 -4.91 9.86
C GLY A 49 9.17 -5.00 10.18
N CYS A 50 8.78 -5.92 11.05
CA CYS A 50 7.38 -6.15 11.44
C CYS A 50 6.85 -5.08 12.44
N MET A 51 6.97 -3.80 12.09
CA MET A 51 6.56 -2.64 12.89
C MET A 51 5.67 -1.72 12.05
N GLU A 52 4.50 -2.20 11.63
CA GLU A 52 3.66 -1.52 10.63
C GLU A 52 3.13 -0.16 11.10
N ASP A 53 2.81 -0.03 12.39
CA ASP A 53 2.46 1.22 13.04
C ASP A 53 3.59 2.26 12.92
N SER A 54 4.81 1.89 13.34
CA SER A 54 5.98 2.76 13.25
C SER A 54 6.36 3.06 11.80
N MET A 55 6.20 2.10 10.90
CA MET A 55 6.45 2.28 9.47
C MET A 55 5.54 3.35 8.86
N VAL A 56 4.26 3.36 9.26
CA VAL A 56 3.29 4.37 8.82
C VAL A 56 3.68 5.75 9.36
N ASP A 57 4.06 5.87 10.63
CA ASP A 57 4.49 7.16 11.21
C ASP A 57 5.79 7.69 10.59
N ILE A 58 6.74 6.81 10.31
CA ILE A 58 7.95 7.16 9.56
C ILE A 58 7.57 7.71 8.19
N ALA A 59 6.62 7.09 7.49
CA ALA A 59 6.13 7.59 6.22
C ALA A 59 5.48 8.97 6.37
N VAL A 60 4.65 9.20 7.38
CA VAL A 60 4.07 10.52 7.65
C VAL A 60 5.17 11.57 7.86
N GLY A 61 6.18 11.28 8.68
CA GLY A 61 7.33 12.17 8.88
C GLY A 61 8.07 12.48 7.58
N MET A 62 8.28 11.49 6.73
CA MET A 62 8.86 11.67 5.39
C MET A 62 7.98 12.55 4.48
N ALA A 63 6.67 12.37 4.52
CA ALA A 63 5.73 13.17 3.75
C ALA A 63 5.75 14.65 4.17
N LEU A 64 5.82 14.92 5.48
CA LEU A 64 5.89 16.29 6.02
C LEU A 64 7.14 17.07 5.59
N VAL A 65 8.22 16.36 5.25
CA VAL A 65 9.46 16.98 4.72
C VAL A 65 9.55 16.90 3.18
N GLY A 66 8.41 16.69 2.51
CA GLY A 66 8.28 16.76 1.05
C GLY A 66 8.64 15.48 0.30
N LYS A 67 8.77 14.34 0.97
CA LYS A 67 8.88 13.04 0.29
C LYS A 67 7.51 12.50 -0.09
N LYS A 68 7.50 11.51 -0.98
CA LYS A 68 6.32 10.80 -1.47
C LYS A 68 6.43 9.32 -1.11
N PRO A 69 6.16 8.93 0.14
CA PRO A 69 6.31 7.56 0.60
C PRO A 69 5.24 6.63 0.03
N TYR A 70 5.70 5.51 -0.52
CA TYR A 70 4.89 4.35 -0.89
C TYR A 70 5.14 3.26 0.16
N VAL A 71 4.12 2.97 0.96
CA VAL A 71 4.17 2.02 2.08
C VAL A 71 3.47 0.73 1.65
N TYR A 72 4.23 -0.36 1.58
CA TYR A 72 3.76 -1.64 1.06
C TYR A 72 3.68 -2.67 2.19
N SER A 73 2.51 -3.30 2.33
CA SER A 73 2.33 -4.44 3.25
C SER A 73 1.07 -5.25 2.90
N VAL A 74 0.87 -6.37 3.59
CA VAL A 74 -0.40 -7.11 3.55
C VAL A 74 -1.48 -6.23 4.17
N ILE A 75 -2.67 -6.22 3.57
CA ILE A 75 -3.78 -5.33 3.97
C ILE A 75 -4.06 -5.43 5.48
N ASN A 76 -4.09 -6.64 6.04
CA ASN A 76 -4.41 -6.85 7.45
C ASN A 76 -3.45 -6.10 8.38
N PHE A 77 -2.17 -6.08 8.05
CA PHE A 77 -1.17 -5.39 8.86
C PHE A 77 -1.14 -3.90 8.55
N LEU A 78 -1.26 -3.52 7.27
CA LEU A 78 -1.23 -2.12 6.86
C LEU A 78 -2.40 -1.31 7.43
N LEU A 79 -3.61 -1.89 7.46
CA LEU A 79 -4.82 -1.17 7.83
C LEU A 79 -5.31 -1.52 9.23
N PHE A 80 -5.35 -2.79 9.64
CA PHE A 80 -5.93 -3.13 10.94
C PHE A 80 -4.92 -2.98 12.09
N ARG A 81 -3.63 -3.29 11.87
CA ARG A 81 -2.59 -3.09 12.90
C ARG A 81 -2.20 -1.62 13.03
N ALA A 82 -1.99 -0.92 11.91
CA ALA A 82 -1.62 0.50 11.90
C ALA A 82 -2.83 1.45 11.75
N TRP A 83 -4.02 1.03 12.18
CA TRP A 83 -5.26 1.77 11.91
C TRP A 83 -5.26 3.18 12.50
N GLU A 84 -4.77 3.32 13.72
CA GLU A 84 -4.73 4.61 14.41
C GLU A 84 -3.85 5.61 13.64
N GLN A 85 -2.69 5.17 13.16
CA GLN A 85 -1.76 5.99 12.38
C GLN A 85 -2.35 6.35 11.01
N VAL A 86 -2.99 5.40 10.33
CA VAL A 86 -3.67 5.67 9.04
C VAL A 86 -4.82 6.66 9.24
N ARG A 87 -5.58 6.54 10.31
CA ARG A 87 -6.69 7.45 10.62
C ARG A 87 -6.18 8.84 11.02
N ASN A 88 -5.38 8.93 12.08
CA ASN A 88 -5.03 10.19 12.71
C ASN A 88 -3.96 10.91 11.90
N ASP A 89 -2.86 10.22 11.59
CA ASP A 89 -1.64 10.84 11.10
C ASP A 89 -1.63 10.95 9.57
N ILE A 90 -2.32 10.05 8.87
CA ILE A 90 -2.50 10.14 7.41
C ILE A 90 -3.78 10.89 7.03
N SER A 91 -4.96 10.33 7.32
CA SER A 91 -6.22 10.83 6.77
C SER A 91 -6.60 12.21 7.30
N TYR A 92 -6.63 12.38 8.63
CA TYR A 92 -7.07 13.63 9.25
C TYR A 92 -6.09 14.78 9.05
N ASN A 93 -4.79 14.48 8.88
CA ASN A 93 -3.76 15.46 8.59
C ASN A 93 -3.48 15.65 7.09
N CYS A 94 -4.22 14.97 6.20
CA CYS A 94 -3.98 14.98 4.75
C CYS A 94 -2.52 14.68 4.37
N ALA A 95 -1.83 13.81 5.11
CA ALA A 95 -0.43 13.53 4.82
C ALA A 95 -0.29 12.82 3.47
N ASN A 96 0.65 13.25 2.64
CA ASN A 96 0.85 12.71 1.29
C ASN A 96 1.52 11.32 1.29
N VAL A 97 0.84 10.32 1.85
CA VAL A 97 1.29 8.92 1.97
C VAL A 97 0.47 8.02 1.05
N LYS A 98 1.16 7.08 0.39
CA LYS A 98 0.58 6.11 -0.55
C LYS A 98 0.62 4.74 0.10
N LEU A 99 -0.52 4.27 0.58
CA LEU A 99 -0.70 2.96 1.20
C LEU A 99 -0.97 1.92 0.11
N ILE A 100 -0.12 0.92 0.00
CA ILE A 100 -0.20 -0.14 -1.01
C ILE A 100 -0.52 -1.46 -0.29
N GLY A 101 -1.81 -1.80 -0.30
CA GLY A 101 -2.34 -2.99 0.35
C GLY A 101 -2.31 -4.19 -0.58
N VAL A 102 -1.68 -5.28 -0.15
CA VAL A 102 -1.66 -6.54 -0.90
C VAL A 102 -2.60 -7.55 -0.26
N SER A 103 -3.54 -8.04 -1.04
CA SER A 103 -4.44 -9.11 -0.65
C SER A 103 -3.74 -10.47 -0.64
N GLY A 104 -4.07 -11.31 0.34
CA GLY A 104 -3.43 -12.60 0.53
C GLY A 104 -3.71 -13.58 -0.61
N LYS A 105 -4.95 -13.56 -1.15
CA LYS A 105 -5.44 -14.35 -2.31
C LYS A 105 -4.83 -15.76 -2.37
N GLU A 106 -4.63 -16.32 -3.56
CA GLU A 106 -4.18 -17.70 -3.77
C GLU A 106 -2.83 -18.03 -3.10
N SER A 107 -1.93 -17.04 -2.98
CA SER A 107 -0.57 -17.27 -2.45
C SER A 107 -0.53 -17.41 -0.92
N TYR A 108 -1.46 -16.77 -0.21
CA TYR A 108 -1.50 -16.74 1.26
C TYR A 108 -2.80 -17.29 1.83
N ARG A 109 -3.69 -17.83 1.00
CA ARG A 109 -4.98 -18.39 1.40
C ARG A 109 -4.91 -19.34 2.59
N PHE A 110 -3.88 -20.19 2.62
CA PHE A 110 -3.70 -21.18 3.69
C PHE A 110 -3.36 -20.58 5.07
N LEU A 111 -3.03 -19.28 5.15
CA LEU A 111 -2.73 -18.56 6.40
C LEU A 111 -3.99 -18.06 7.13
N GLY A 112 -5.16 -18.14 6.48
CA GLY A 112 -6.47 -17.80 7.03
C GLY A 112 -6.65 -16.31 7.36
N VAL A 113 -7.73 -16.01 8.09
CA VAL A 113 -8.22 -14.65 8.45
C VAL A 113 -7.19 -13.71 9.08
N SER A 114 -6.08 -14.25 9.56
CA SER A 114 -4.97 -13.45 10.09
C SER A 114 -4.18 -12.71 9.00
N HIS A 115 -4.18 -13.22 7.76
CA HIS A 115 -3.43 -12.71 6.61
C HIS A 115 -4.32 -12.44 5.38
N ASN A 116 -5.56 -12.92 5.42
CA ASN A 116 -6.54 -12.78 4.36
C ASN A 116 -7.70 -11.92 4.84
N LEU A 117 -8.28 -11.14 3.94
CA LEU A 117 -9.59 -10.55 4.16
C LEU A 117 -10.65 -11.66 4.10
N MET A 118 -11.81 -11.44 4.72
CA MET A 118 -12.86 -12.46 4.83
C MET A 118 -13.34 -13.00 3.45
N GLU A 119 -13.17 -12.21 2.40
CA GLU A 119 -13.48 -12.59 1.01
C GLU A 119 -12.44 -13.50 0.34
N ASP A 120 -11.20 -13.51 0.84
CA ASP A 120 -10.11 -14.33 0.28
C ASP A 120 -10.14 -15.77 0.86
N ASP A 121 -10.86 -16.00 1.97
CA ASP A 121 -11.01 -17.31 2.62
C ASP A 121 -12.39 -17.94 2.29
N ASP A 122 -12.37 -19.13 1.67
CA ASP A 122 -13.52 -19.91 1.13
C ASP A 122 -14.64 -20.27 2.13
N TYR A 123 -14.59 -19.78 3.38
CA TYR A 123 -15.33 -20.38 4.48
C TYR A 123 -16.71 -19.76 4.78
N ARG A 124 -17.11 -18.58 4.26
CA ARG A 124 -18.44 -17.99 4.55
C ARG A 124 -18.99 -17.08 3.43
N ASP A 125 -20.18 -17.45 2.96
CA ASP A 125 -21.33 -16.63 2.55
C ASP A 125 -21.08 -15.25 1.87
N VAL A 126 -21.34 -15.24 0.56
CA VAL A 126 -21.55 -14.22 -0.51
C VAL A 126 -22.01 -12.79 -0.19
N ASN A 127 -21.77 -12.24 0.99
CA ASN A 127 -21.94 -10.80 1.23
C ASN A 127 -20.63 -10.06 0.96
N GLU A 128 -20.39 -9.82 -0.33
CA GLU A 128 -19.34 -9.00 -0.94
C GLU A 128 -19.10 -7.67 -0.19
N ARG A 129 -18.16 -7.66 0.75
CA ARG A 129 -17.71 -6.42 1.38
C ARG A 129 -16.19 -6.41 1.42
N ASP A 130 -15.61 -5.57 0.56
CA ASP A 130 -14.21 -5.14 0.61
C ASP A 130 -13.98 -4.48 1.99
N GLU A 131 -13.63 -5.26 3.02
CA GLU A 131 -13.56 -4.80 4.41
C GLU A 131 -12.60 -3.60 4.57
N ASP A 132 -11.49 -3.66 3.84
CA ASP A 132 -10.49 -2.59 3.78
C ASP A 132 -11.04 -1.31 3.15
N VAL A 133 -11.76 -1.43 2.04
CA VAL A 133 -12.40 -0.28 1.37
C VAL A 133 -13.50 0.28 2.27
N ALA A 134 -14.36 -0.56 2.84
CA ALA A 134 -15.43 -0.14 3.74
C ALA A 134 -14.88 0.61 4.96
N LEU A 135 -13.77 0.13 5.53
CA LEU A 135 -13.06 0.77 6.62
C LEU A 135 -12.49 2.14 6.18
N LEU A 136 -11.79 2.21 5.05
CA LEU A 136 -11.20 3.44 4.54
C LEU A 136 -12.24 4.48 4.09
N MET A 137 -13.42 4.06 3.66
CA MET A 137 -14.55 4.96 3.34
C MET A 137 -15.09 5.72 4.55
N THR A 138 -14.74 5.30 5.78
CA THR A 138 -15.05 6.07 7.00
C THR A 138 -14.11 7.26 7.22
N LEU A 139 -12.99 7.32 6.48
CA LEU A 139 -11.95 8.33 6.63
C LEU A 139 -12.15 9.50 5.64
N PRO A 140 -11.97 10.75 6.07
CA PRO A 140 -11.92 11.88 5.14
C PRO A 140 -10.61 11.86 4.31
N ASN A 141 -10.61 12.60 3.20
CA ASN A 141 -9.41 12.94 2.40
C ASN A 141 -8.66 11.77 1.73
N MET A 142 -9.07 10.52 1.94
CA MET A 142 -8.44 9.34 1.38
C MET A 142 -8.91 9.09 -0.05
N GLN A 143 -7.98 9.02 -1.01
CA GLN A 143 -8.28 8.46 -2.33
C GLN A 143 -8.15 6.94 -2.28
N ILE A 144 -9.10 6.21 -2.85
CA ILE A 144 -9.15 4.74 -2.79
C ILE A 144 -9.20 4.19 -4.22
N TYR A 145 -8.23 3.33 -4.55
CA TYR A 145 -8.12 2.68 -5.85
C TYR A 145 -8.05 1.16 -5.71
N THR A 146 -8.87 0.44 -6.49
CA THR A 146 -8.89 -1.02 -6.53
C THR A 146 -8.73 -1.53 -7.97
N PRO A 147 -7.59 -1.26 -8.64
CA PRO A 147 -7.38 -1.62 -10.03
C PRO A 147 -7.53 -3.13 -10.24
N LYS A 148 -8.18 -3.52 -11.32
CA LYS A 148 -8.38 -4.92 -11.72
C LYS A 148 -7.56 -5.30 -12.96
N THR A 149 -7.00 -4.30 -13.66
CA THR A 149 -6.15 -4.49 -14.85
C THR A 149 -4.84 -3.71 -14.73
N VAL A 150 -3.83 -4.11 -15.52
CA VAL A 150 -2.55 -3.38 -15.60
C VAL A 150 -2.75 -1.94 -16.09
N LYS A 151 -3.69 -1.71 -17.02
CA LYS A 151 -4.00 -0.37 -17.50
C LYS A 151 -4.54 0.51 -16.36
N GLU A 152 -5.53 -0.01 -15.61
CA GLU A 152 -6.08 0.71 -14.46
C GLU A 152 -5.02 0.98 -13.40
N LEU A 153 -4.14 0.01 -13.13
CA LEU A 153 -3.03 0.20 -12.20
C LEU A 153 -2.10 1.33 -12.66
N ASN A 154 -1.73 1.38 -13.95
CA ASN A 154 -0.89 2.45 -14.48
C ASN A 154 -1.57 3.82 -14.32
N ASP A 155 -2.87 3.90 -14.61
CA ASP A 155 -3.67 5.12 -14.44
C ASP A 155 -3.69 5.55 -12.95
N CYS A 156 -3.86 4.61 -12.03
CA CYS A 156 -3.79 4.85 -10.58
C CYS A 156 -2.40 5.28 -10.11
N MET A 157 -1.32 4.70 -10.64
CA MET A 157 0.06 5.06 -10.28
C MET A 157 0.41 6.49 -10.70
N VAL A 158 -0.06 6.93 -11.87
CA VAL A 158 0.09 8.32 -12.31
C VAL A 158 -0.73 9.25 -11.41
N ALA A 159 -1.97 8.88 -11.10
CA ALA A 159 -2.83 9.67 -10.20
C ALA A 159 -2.21 9.81 -8.80
N SER A 160 -1.73 8.72 -8.20
CA SER A 160 -1.09 8.73 -6.87
C SER A 160 0.24 9.47 -6.83
N TRP A 161 0.94 9.56 -7.96
CA TRP A 161 2.20 10.31 -8.07
C TRP A 161 2.00 11.83 -8.08
N ILE A 162 0.92 12.28 -8.72
CA ILE A 162 0.56 13.70 -8.84
C ILE A 162 -0.22 14.18 -7.60
N ALA A 163 -0.93 13.27 -6.92
CA ALA A 163 -1.71 13.60 -5.74
C ALA A 163 -0.82 14.13 -4.59
N GLU A 164 -1.35 15.15 -3.91
CA GLU A 164 -0.83 15.63 -2.62
C GLU A 164 -1.64 15.11 -1.42
N SER A 165 -2.70 14.35 -1.69
CA SER A 165 -3.57 13.74 -0.68
C SER A 165 -3.18 12.29 -0.38
N PRO A 166 -3.55 11.76 0.79
CA PRO A 166 -3.35 10.36 1.09
C PRO A 166 -4.09 9.47 0.09
N THR A 167 -3.44 8.38 -0.30
CA THR A 167 -3.92 7.46 -1.33
C THR A 167 -3.76 6.03 -0.87
N TYR A 168 -4.79 5.21 -1.08
CA TYR A 168 -4.76 3.76 -0.93
C TYR A 168 -4.91 3.09 -2.30
N ILE A 169 -4.06 2.12 -2.58
CA ILE A 169 -4.14 1.25 -3.76
C ILE A 169 -4.14 -0.20 -3.29
N ARG A 170 -5.21 -0.93 -3.61
CA ARG A 170 -5.33 -2.37 -3.37
C ARG A 170 -4.81 -3.18 -4.57
N LEU A 171 -3.88 -4.10 -4.32
CA LEU A 171 -3.33 -5.05 -5.28
C LEU A 171 -3.94 -6.47 -5.12
#